data_AF-A0A382UF43-F1
#
_entry.id   AF-A0A382UF43-F1
#
_cell.length_a   1.000
_cell.length_b   1.000
_cell.length_c   1.000
_cell.angle_alpha   90.00
_cell.angle_beta   90.00
_cell.angle_gamma   90.00
#
_symmetry.space_group_name_H-M   'P 1'
#
loop_
_entity.id
_entity.type
_entity.pdbx_description
1 polymer ?
#
loop_
_entity_poly.entity_id
_entity_poly.type
_entity_poly.pdbx_seq_one_letter_code
_entity_poly.pdbx_strand_id
1 'polypeptide(L)'
;MNNEDLDDSDPQVDSSGRVEDSGSRVEPYESLASIYDHVMGHVDYGHWVRYIDNLLRDVCENPRQLIELACGTGNATFALADLAYDVRGYD
;
A
#
# COMPACT_ATOMS: atom_id res chain seq x y z
N MET A 1 39.35 22.37 27.09
CA MET A 1 38.87 23.42 26.19
C MET A 1 39.49 23.14 24.83
N ASN A 2 38.81 22.62 23.80
CA ASN A 2 37.47 22.09 23.65
C ASN A 2 37.61 20.87 22.72
N ASN A 3 36.95 19.76 23.10
CA ASN A 3 36.50 18.80 22.09
C ASN A 3 35.32 19.48 21.42
N GLU A 4 35.56 20.09 20.27
CA GLU A 4 34.51 20.60 19.39
C GLU A 4 34.33 19.57 18.27
N ASP A 5 33.25 18.80 18.43
CA ASP A 5 32.32 18.41 17.36
C ASP A 5 32.90 17.60 16.20
N LEU A 6 33.26 16.35 16.48
CA LEU A 6 33.05 15.30 15.49
C LEU A 6 31.55 15.00 15.48
N ASP A 7 30.87 15.55 14.49
CA ASP A 7 29.48 15.23 14.17
C ASP A 7 29.45 13.76 13.71
N ASP A 8 28.92 12.88 14.55
CA ASP A 8 28.68 11.45 14.24
C ASP A 8 27.70 11.24 13.06
N SER A 9 27.21 12.34 12.45
CA SER A 9 26.45 12.36 11.21
C SER A 9 27.29 12.21 9.94
N ASP A 10 28.63 12.22 10.04
CA ASP A 10 29.48 12.07 8.85
C ASP A 10 29.39 10.63 8.28
N PRO A 11 28.99 10.47 7.00
CA PRO A 11 28.78 9.16 6.41
C PRO A 11 30.07 8.35 6.38
N GLN A 12 30.03 7.11 6.89
CA GLN A 12 31.15 6.18 6.82
C GLN A 12 31.36 5.77 5.36
N VAL A 13 32.55 6.06 4.83
CA VAL A 13 32.94 5.81 3.45
C VAL A 13 33.77 4.53 3.39
N ASP A 14 33.36 3.57 2.55
CA ASP A 14 34.11 2.34 2.35
C ASP A 14 35.46 2.60 1.62
N SER A 15 36.34 1.59 1.58
CA SER A 15 37.67 1.71 0.95
C SER A 15 37.64 2.01 -0.56
N SER A 16 36.46 1.98 -1.19
CA SER A 16 36.23 2.31 -2.60
C SER A 16 35.67 3.73 -2.80
N GLY A 17 35.44 4.49 -1.72
CA GLY A 17 34.89 5.85 -1.78
C GLY A 17 33.37 5.89 -1.82
N ARG A 18 32.67 4.78 -1.55
CA ARG A 18 31.20 4.74 -1.54
C ARG A 18 30.68 4.94 -0.12
N VAL A 19 29.68 5.80 0.02
CA VAL A 19 28.92 5.91 1.27
C VAL A 19 28.15 4.61 1.46
N GLU A 20 28.36 3.91 2.58
CA GLU A 20 27.55 2.75 2.93
C GLU A 20 26.18 3.24 3.40
N ASP A 21 25.17 3.10 2.53
CA ASP A 21 23.76 3.26 2.91
C ASP A 21 23.37 2.07 3.79
N SER A 22 23.53 2.22 5.11
CA SER A 22 23.06 1.28 6.13
C SER A 22 21.55 1.38 6.41
N GLY A 23 20.82 2.15 5.59
CA GLY A 23 19.37 2.19 5.62
C GLY A 23 18.82 0.82 5.25
N SER A 24 18.28 0.10 6.24
CA SER A 24 17.43 -1.05 5.95
C SER A 24 16.33 -0.57 5.00
N ARG A 25 16.35 -1.01 3.75
CA ARG A 25 15.24 -0.81 2.83
C ARG A 25 14.07 -1.59 3.40
N VAL A 26 13.25 -0.91 4.19
CA VAL A 26 11.93 -1.43 4.52
C VAL A 26 11.16 -1.27 3.22
N GLU A 27 10.79 -2.37 2.59
CA GLU A 27 9.86 -2.30 1.48
C GLU A 27 8.63 -1.53 1.97
N PRO A 28 8.19 -0.49 1.25
CA PRO A 28 7.02 0.29 1.65
C PRO A 28 5.87 -0.66 2.00
N TYR A 29 5.20 -0.41 3.12
CA TYR A 29 4.07 -1.19 3.65
C TYR A 29 4.37 -2.49 4.42
N GLU A 30 5.59 -3.04 4.42
CA GLU A 30 5.88 -4.29 5.18
C GLU A 30 5.58 -4.15 6.68
N SER A 31 6.10 -3.09 7.31
CA SER A 31 5.85 -2.85 8.75
C SER A 31 4.39 -2.51 9.05
N LEU A 32 3.67 -1.92 8.09
CA LEU A 32 2.27 -1.52 8.26
C LEU A 32 1.31 -2.69 8.02
N ALA A 33 1.66 -3.65 7.16
CA ALA A 33 0.79 -4.75 6.74
C ALA A 33 0.17 -5.50 7.94
N SER A 34 0.96 -5.73 9.00
CA SER A 34 0.52 -6.43 10.21
C SER A 34 -0.59 -5.73 11.00
N ILE A 35 -0.72 -4.40 10.86
CA ILE A 35 -1.73 -3.59 11.56
C ILE A 35 -2.70 -2.89 10.59
N TYR A 36 -2.58 -3.16 9.28
CA TYR A 36 -3.28 -2.42 8.24
C TYR A 36 -4.80 -2.46 8.44
N ASP A 37 -5.38 -3.65 8.58
CA ASP A 37 -6.83 -3.81 8.74
C ASP A 37 -7.35 -3.18 10.04
N HIS A 38 -6.52 -3.16 11.10
CA HIS A 38 -6.87 -2.47 12.34
C HIS A 38 -6.97 -0.95 12.11
N VAL A 39 -5.99 -0.37 11.44
CA VAL A 39 -5.98 1.07 11.10
C VAL A 39 -7.13 1.40 10.15
N MET A 40 -7.39 0.55 9.15
CA MET A 40 -8.39 0.77 8.11
C MET A 40 -9.82 0.39 8.53
N GLY A 41 -10.03 -0.19 9.71
CA GLY A 41 -11.35 -0.66 10.17
C GLY A 41 -12.44 0.41 10.26
N HIS A 42 -12.10 1.69 10.15
CA HIS A 42 -13.05 2.80 10.10
C HIS A 42 -13.54 3.13 8.67
N VAL A 43 -12.92 2.56 7.64
CA VAL A 43 -13.25 2.82 6.24
C VAL A 43 -14.45 1.98 5.82
N ASP A 44 -15.50 2.66 5.34
CA ASP A 44 -16.71 2.01 4.80
C ASP A 44 -16.46 1.55 3.35
N TYR A 45 -15.74 0.45 3.18
CA TYR A 45 -15.50 -0.14 1.86
C TYR A 45 -16.79 -0.47 1.11
N GLY A 46 -17.87 -0.82 1.83
CA GLY A 46 -19.18 -1.06 1.24
C GLY A 46 -19.75 0.17 0.51
N HIS A 47 -19.61 1.36 1.10
CA HIS A 47 -19.98 2.60 0.42
C HIS A 47 -19.14 2.83 -0.83
N TRP A 48 -17.83 2.66 -0.70
CA TRP A 48 -16.89 2.89 -1.80
C TRP A 48 -17.17 1.98 -3.00
N VAL A 49 -17.36 0.67 -2.78
CA VAL A 49 -17.62 -0.27 -3.88
C VAL A 49 -18.98 -0.04 -4.53
N ARG A 50 -19.99 0.44 -3.78
CA ARG A 50 -21.28 0.85 -4.36
C ARG A 50 -21.13 2.08 -5.26
N TYR A 51 -20.29 3.03 -4.87
CA TYR A 51 -19.98 4.17 -5.74
C TYR A 51 -19.31 3.69 -7.03
N ILE A 52 -18.37 2.76 -6.93
CA ILE A 52 -17.72 2.14 -8.10
C ILE A 52 -18.72 1.38 -8.98
N ASP A 53 -19.61 0.55 -8.40
CA ASP A 53 -20.67 -0.16 -9.14
C ASP A 53 -21.56 0.81 -9.95
N ASN A 54 -21.95 1.93 -9.36
CA ASN A 54 -22.73 2.95 -10.07
C ASN A 54 -21.96 3.50 -11.27
N LEU A 55 -20.68 3.85 -11.10
CA LEU A 55 -19.84 4.34 -12.20
C LEU A 55 -19.68 3.29 -13.30
N LEU A 56 -19.51 2.02 -12.94
CA LEU A 56 -19.36 0.94 -13.91
C LEU A 56 -20.63 0.73 -14.76
N ARG A 57 -21.82 0.85 -14.15
CA ARG A 57 -23.10 0.76 -14.85
C ARG A 57 -23.34 1.88 -15.85
N ASP A 58 -22.75 3.05 -15.62
CA ASP A 58 -22.84 4.19 -16.54
C ASP A 58 -22.00 4.02 -17.80
N VAL A 59 -20.91 3.24 -17.73
CA VAL A 59 -19.94 3.09 -18.83
C VAL A 59 -19.98 1.72 -19.51
N CYS A 60 -20.57 0.71 -18.86
CA CYS A 60 -20.61 -0.66 -19.35
C CYS A 60 -22.00 -1.26 -19.14
N GLU A 61 -22.56 -1.84 -20.19
CA GLU A 61 -23.79 -2.63 -20.08
C GLU A 61 -23.45 -3.98 -19.47
N ASN A 62 -23.86 -4.19 -18.20
CA ASN A 62 -23.67 -5.41 -17.42
C ASN A 62 -22.18 -5.81 -17.16
N PRO A 63 -21.43 -5.01 -16.38
CA PRO A 63 -20.08 -5.36 -15.96
C PRO A 63 -20.10 -6.62 -15.08
N ARG A 64 -19.21 -7.58 -15.34
CA ARG A 64 -19.15 -8.85 -14.58
C ARG A 64 -17.75 -9.20 -14.04
N GLN A 65 -16.70 -8.85 -14.76
CA GLN A 65 -15.32 -9.20 -14.41
C GLN A 65 -14.53 -7.94 -14.10
N LEU A 66 -13.84 -7.93 -12.95
CA LEU A 66 -13.04 -6.81 -12.50
C LEU A 66 -11.61 -7.27 -12.18
N ILE A 67 -10.64 -6.40 -12.46
CA ILE A 67 -9.27 -6.54 -11.98
C ILE A 67 -9.04 -5.40 -10.99
N GLU A 68 -8.66 -5.75 -9.78
CA GLU A 68 -8.23 -4.80 -8.76
C GLU A 68 -6.72 -4.83 -8.64
N LEU A 69 -6.08 -3.68 -8.82
CA LEU A 69 -4.64 -3.51 -8.72
C LEU A 69 -4.30 -2.88 -7.37
N ALA A 70 -3.17 -3.28 -6.79
CA ALA A 70 -2.74 -2.90 -5.44
C ALA A 70 -3.81 -3.27 -4.39
N CYS A 71 -4.29 -4.51 -4.44
CA CYS A 71 -5.42 -4.95 -3.62
C CYS A 71 -5.08 -5.09 -2.13
N GLY A 72 -3.80 -5.14 -1.76
CA GLY A 72 -3.35 -5.28 -0.37
C GLY A 72 -4.05 -6.43 0.35
N THR A 73 -4.67 -6.14 1.50
CA THR A 73 -5.41 -7.13 2.31
C THR A 73 -6.77 -7.53 1.71
N GLY A 74 -7.19 -6.94 0.59
CA GLY A 74 -8.38 -7.34 -0.17
C GLY A 74 -9.69 -6.75 0.31
N ASN A 75 -9.67 -5.75 1.20
CA ASN A 75 -10.90 -5.15 1.76
C ASN A 75 -11.90 -4.67 0.68
N ALA A 76 -11.41 -4.02 -0.39
CA ALA A 76 -12.26 -3.63 -1.51
C ALA A 76 -12.57 -4.81 -2.44
N THR A 77 -11.64 -5.75 -2.63
CA THR A 77 -11.81 -6.96 -3.46
C THR A 77 -13.01 -7.77 -3.00
N PHE A 78 -13.07 -8.06 -1.70
CA PHE A 78 -14.15 -8.84 -1.12
C PHE A 78 -15.47 -8.07 -1.17
N ALA A 79 -15.45 -6.77 -0.88
CA ALA A 79 -16.64 -5.93 -0.96
C ALA A 79 -17.21 -5.84 -2.40
N LEU A 80 -16.35 -5.82 -3.43
CA LEU A 80 -16.78 -5.92 -4.83
C LEU A 80 -17.33 -7.32 -5.16
N ALA A 81 -16.71 -8.38 -4.65
CA ALA A 81 -17.20 -9.75 -4.84
C ALA A 81 -18.60 -9.96 -4.23
N ASP A 82 -18.89 -9.31 -3.10
CA ASP A 82 -20.23 -9.32 -2.46
C ASP A 82 -21.31 -8.66 -3.35
N LEU A 83 -20.93 -7.81 -4.30
CA LEU A 83 -21.81 -7.25 -5.32
C LEU A 83 -21.97 -8.18 -6.55
N ALA A 84 -21.53 -9.43 -6.45
CA ALA A 84 -21.58 -10.47 -7.49
C ALA A 84 -20.66 -10.22 -8.71
N TYR A 85 -19.61 -9.43 -8.54
CA TYR A 85 -18.51 -9.36 -9.51
C TYR A 85 -17.56 -10.56 -9.38
N ASP A 86 -17.04 -11.03 -10.51
CA ASP A 86 -15.87 -11.91 -10.58
C ASP A 86 -14.61 -11.04 -10.54
N VAL A 87 -14.02 -10.89 -9.35
CA VAL A 87 -12.90 -9.98 -9.10
C VAL A 87 -11.59 -10.75 -9.00
N ARG A 88 -10.54 -10.27 -9.67
CA ARG A 88 -9.16 -10.76 -9.52
C ARG A 88 -8.27 -9.65 -8.97
N GLY A 89 -7.71 -9.87 -7.79
CA GLY A 89 -6.76 -8.95 -7.15
C GLY A 89 -5.31 -9.26 -7.53
N TYR A 90 -4.50 -8.20 -7.68
CA TYR A 90 -3.05 -8.29 -7.83
C TYR A 90 -2.38 -7.23 -6.95
N ASP A 91 -1.37 -7.66 -6.18
CA ASP A 91 -0.54 -6.83 -5.28
C ASP A 91 0.94 -7.17 -5.48
#